data_AF-A0A2S6R5F7-F1
#
_entry.id   AF-A0A2S6R5F7-F1
#
_cell.length_a   1.000
_cell.length_b   1.000
_cell.length_c   1.000
_cell.angle_alpha   90.00
_cell.angle_beta   90.00
_cell.angle_gamma   90.00
#
_symmetry.space_group_name_H-M   'P 1'
#
loop_
_entity.id
_entity.type
_entity.pdbx_description
1 polymer ?
#
loop_
_entity_poly.entity_id
_entity_poly.type
_entity_poly.pdbx_seq_one_letter_code
_entity_poly.pdbx_strand_id
1 'polypeptide(L)'
;MNRQRFIFLNLGHAYDHLFMLLFPTVVLTLHGQFEGSYSELLLLATPGFVAFAVGAIPAGWLGDRWSRSGMMAIFFIGIGVASILTGLARSKTEIAIGLFFIGLFASIYHP
;
A
#
# COMPACT_ATOMS: atom_id res chain seq x y z
N MET A 1 -3.01 -24.16 -12.35
CA MET A 1 -3.61 -22.83 -12.10
C MET A 1 -4.15 -22.28 -13.42
N ASN A 2 -5.36 -21.73 -13.47
CA ASN A 2 -5.88 -21.18 -14.73
C ASN A 2 -5.09 -19.91 -15.13
N ARG A 3 -5.03 -19.60 -16.43
CA ARG A 3 -4.26 -18.46 -16.96
C ARG A 3 -4.69 -17.13 -16.33
N GLN A 4 -5.98 -16.97 -16.07
CA GLN A 4 -6.54 -15.75 -15.47
C GLN A 4 -6.01 -15.52 -14.04
N ARG A 5 -6.08 -16.53 -13.15
CA ARG A 5 -5.56 -16.43 -11.78
C ARG A 5 -4.07 -16.13 -11.77
N PHE A 6 -3.30 -16.75 -12.66
CA PHE A 6 -1.88 -16.44 -12.77
C PHE A 6 -1.64 -14.97 -13.13
N ILE A 7 -2.38 -14.41 -14.10
CA ILE A 7 -2.27 -12.99 -14.45
C ILE A 7 -2.65 -12.10 -13.26
N PHE A 8 -3.76 -12.38 -12.57
CA PHE A 8 -4.18 -11.61 -11.40
C PHE A 8 -3.15 -11.63 -10.27
N LEU A 9 -2.51 -12.77 -10.01
CA LEU A 9 -1.45 -12.85 -9.00
C LEU A 9 -0.23 -12.03 -9.43
N ASN A 10 0.22 -12.13 -10.68
CA ASN A 10 1.35 -11.32 -11.16
C ASN A 10 1.06 -9.81 -11.11
N LEU A 11 -0.17 -9.41 -11.47
CA LEU A 11 -0.60 -8.01 -11.33
C LEU A 11 -0.67 -7.60 -9.85
N GLY A 12 -1.14 -8.47 -8.98
CA GLY A 12 -1.16 -8.22 -7.54
C GLY A 12 0.24 -8.00 -6.98
N HIS A 13 1.19 -8.87 -7.34
CA HIS A 13 2.60 -8.72 -6.98
C HIS A 13 3.21 -7.42 -7.50
N ALA A 14 2.95 -7.09 -8.76
CA ALA A 14 3.42 -5.85 -9.35
C ALA A 14 2.85 -4.62 -8.62
N TYR A 15 1.56 -4.63 -8.28
CA TYR A 15 0.90 -3.53 -7.57
C TYR A 15 1.36 -3.40 -6.13
N ASP A 16 1.55 -4.51 -5.43
CA ASP A 16 2.09 -4.54 -4.07
C ASP A 16 3.42 -3.76 -4.00
N HIS A 17 4.37 -4.12 -4.86
CA HIS A 17 5.66 -3.43 -4.93
C HIS A 17 5.55 -2.00 -5.48
N LEU A 18 4.76 -1.79 -6.53
CA LEU A 18 4.59 -0.47 -7.13
C LEU A 18 4.12 0.54 -6.09
N PHE A 19 3.05 0.24 -5.35
CA PHE A 19 2.47 1.18 -4.39
C PHE A 19 3.33 1.36 -3.14
N MET A 20 4.04 0.33 -2.69
CA MET A 20 5.00 0.46 -1.59
C MET A 20 6.22 1.32 -1.96
N LEU A 21 6.62 1.34 -3.23
CA LEU A 21 7.81 2.06 -3.71
C LEU A 21 7.52 3.35 -4.49
N LEU A 22 6.24 3.68 -4.72
CA LEU A 22 5.84 4.88 -5.44
C LEU A 22 6.26 6.14 -4.69
N PHE A 23 5.98 6.20 -3.39
CA PHE A 23 6.11 7.43 -2.60
C PHE A 23 7.54 7.99 -2.52
N PRO A 24 8.61 7.19 -2.34
CA PRO A 24 9.99 7.68 -2.43
C PRO A 24 10.29 8.45 -3.72
N THR A 25 9.65 8.09 -4.83
CA THR A 25 9.78 8.79 -6.12
C THR A 25 9.00 10.11 -6.12
N VAL A 26 7.77 10.09 -5.59
CA VAL A 26 6.88 11.27 -5.52
C VAL A 26 7.43 12.33 -4.54
N VAL A 27 8.10 11.92 -3.47
CA VAL A 27 8.68 12.85 -2.48
C VAL A 27 9.68 13.83 -3.10
N LEU A 28 10.38 13.44 -4.17
CA LEU A 28 11.31 14.32 -4.88
C LEU A 28 10.62 15.58 -5.45
N THR A 29 9.33 15.49 -5.80
CA THR A 29 8.55 16.61 -6.33
C THR A 29 7.67 17.29 -5.27
N LEU A 30 7.35 16.59 -4.17
CA LEU A 30 6.53 17.11 -3.06
C LEU A 30 7.21 18.21 -2.23
N HIS A 31 8.54 18.30 -2.25
CA HIS A 31 9.28 19.33 -1.52
C HIS A 31 8.86 20.76 -1.91
N GLY A 32 8.36 20.97 -3.14
CA GLY A 32 7.83 22.27 -3.58
C GLY A 32 6.39 22.57 -3.13
N GLN A 33 5.67 21.58 -2.59
CA GLN A 33 4.25 21.70 -2.19
C GLN A 33 4.05 21.68 -0.67
N PHE A 34 4.90 20.98 0.05
CA PHE A 34 4.86 20.89 1.51
C PHE A 34 6.20 21.32 2.09
N GLU A 35 6.16 22.11 3.16
CA GLU A 35 7.37 22.50 3.89
C GLU A 35 8.09 21.26 4.45
N GLY A 36 9.40 21.32 4.65
CA GLY A 36 10.19 20.25 5.24
C GLY A 36 11.23 19.66 4.29
N SER A 37 12.29 19.12 4.87
CA SER A 37 13.37 18.45 4.16
C SER A 37 12.88 17.18 3.45
N TYR A 38 13.61 16.75 2.42
CA TYR A 38 13.38 15.47 1.74
C TYR A 38 13.26 14.30 2.74
N SER A 39 14.14 14.24 3.75
CA SER A 39 14.12 13.20 4.77
C SER A 39 12.86 13.23 5.63
N GLU A 40 12.38 14.41 6.02
CA GLU A 40 11.16 14.53 6.83
C GLU A 40 9.92 14.09 6.04
N LEU A 41 9.84 14.46 4.75
CA LEU A 41 8.74 14.03 3.89
C LEU A 41 8.81 12.53 3.59
N LEU A 42 10.01 11.97 3.42
CA LEU A 42 10.20 10.54 3.21
C LEU A 42 9.73 9.71 4.41
N LEU A 43 9.90 10.22 5.64
CA LEU A 43 9.44 9.57 6.86
C LEU A 43 7.90 9.41 6.94
N LEU A 44 7.12 10.12 6.11
CA LEU A 44 5.67 9.92 6.03
C LEU A 44 5.29 8.50 5.56
N ALA A 45 6.20 7.79 4.88
CA ALA A 45 5.99 6.40 4.48
C ALA A 45 6.16 5.38 5.62
N THR A 46 6.81 5.77 6.72
CA THR A 46 7.07 4.88 7.87
C THR A 46 5.83 4.13 8.35
N PRO A 47 4.68 4.77 8.63
CA PRO A 47 3.48 4.06 9.04
C PRO A 47 2.99 3.05 7.99
N GLY A 48 3.20 3.31 6.69
CA GLY A 48 2.91 2.35 5.62
C GLY A 48 3.76 1.10 5.70
N PHE A 49 5.09 1.24 5.84
CA PHE A 49 5.99 0.09 6.00
C PHE A 49 5.74 -0.69 7.29
N VAL A 50 5.40 -0.02 8.38
CA VAL A 50 5.02 -0.68 9.64
C VAL A 50 3.72 -1.46 9.46
N ALA A 51 2.69 -0.87 8.83
CA ALA A 51 1.44 -1.54 8.54
C ALA A 51 1.63 -2.75 7.60
N PHE A 52 2.52 -2.61 6.63
CA PHE A 52 2.90 -3.68 5.70
C PHE A 52 3.50 -4.88 6.44
N ALA A 53 4.50 -4.64 7.29
CA ALA A 53 5.19 -5.69 8.04
C ALA A 53 4.29 -6.34 9.11
N VAL A 54 3.61 -5.54 9.92
CA VAL A 54 2.76 -6.05 11.00
C VAL A 54 1.48 -6.67 10.46
N GLY A 55 0.90 -6.10 9.40
CA GLY A 55 -0.35 -6.55 8.79
C GLY A 55 -0.27 -7.92 8.11
N ALA A 56 0.93 -8.34 7.68
CA ALA A 56 1.12 -9.64 7.03
C ALA A 56 0.74 -10.80 7.95
N ILE A 57 0.98 -10.68 9.26
CA ILE A 57 0.65 -11.72 10.26
C ILE A 57 -0.86 -11.98 10.34
N PRO A 58 -1.71 -10.99 10.69
CA PRO A 58 -3.16 -11.19 10.71
C PRO A 58 -3.74 -11.43 9.32
N ALA A 59 -3.17 -10.86 8.25
CA ALA A 59 -3.64 -11.09 6.89
C ALA A 59 -3.44 -12.54 6.43
N GLY A 60 -2.28 -13.13 6.70
CA GLY A 60 -2.01 -14.54 6.44
C GLY A 60 -2.94 -15.46 7.24
N TRP A 61 -3.07 -15.19 8.55
CA TRP A 61 -3.99 -15.93 9.42
C TRP A 61 -5.45 -15.88 8.92
N LEU A 62 -5.92 -14.70 8.51
CA LEU A 62 -7.28 -14.52 8.00
C LEU A 62 -7.46 -15.17 6.63
N GLY A 63 -6.45 -15.09 5.76
CA GLY A 63 -6.43 -15.74 4.45
C GLY A 63 -6.53 -17.27 4.54
N ASP A 64 -5.92 -17.86 5.57
CA ASP A 64 -5.98 -19.30 5.82
C ASP A 64 -7.33 -19.75 6.40
N ARG A 65 -8.02 -18.90 7.16
CA ARG A 65 -9.27 -19.27 7.85
C ARG A 65 -10.55 -18.84 7.16
N TRP A 66 -10.52 -17.76 6.39
CA TRP A 66 -11.71 -17.19 5.77
C TRP A 66 -11.77 -17.45 4.28
N SER A 67 -10.94 -16.77 3.48
CA SER A 67 -10.94 -16.92 2.02
C SER A 67 -9.75 -16.26 1.36
N ARG A 68 -8.91 -17.04 0.67
CA ARG A 68 -7.78 -16.52 -0.12
C ARG A 68 -8.24 -15.58 -1.24
N SER A 69 -9.28 -15.95 -1.97
CA SER A 69 -9.84 -15.12 -3.05
C SER A 69 -10.51 -13.86 -2.52
N GLY A 70 -11.17 -13.95 -1.35
CA GLY A 70 -11.78 -12.80 -0.67
C GLY A 70 -10.72 -11.79 -0.22
N MET A 71 -9.63 -12.27 0.39
CA MET A 71 -8.48 -11.44 0.76
C MET A 71 -7.88 -10.74 -0.45
N MET A 72 -7.71 -11.43 -1.58
CA MET A 72 -7.23 -10.81 -2.82
C MET A 72 -8.16 -9.70 -3.34
N ALA A 73 -9.48 -9.84 -3.20
CA ALA A 73 -10.42 -8.79 -3.56
C ALA A 73 -10.29 -7.57 -2.63
N ILE A 74 -10.13 -7.79 -1.32
CA ILE A 74 -9.86 -6.73 -0.35
C ILE A 74 -8.56 -6.00 -0.69
N PHE A 75 -7.50 -6.73 -1.03
CA PHE A 75 -6.23 -6.16 -1.49
C PHE A 75 -6.45 -5.20 -2.67
N PHE A 76 -7.03 -5.68 -3.78
CA PHE A 76 -7.15 -4.86 -4.99
C PHE A 76 -8.05 -3.63 -4.79
N ILE A 77 -9.20 -3.79 -4.13
CA ILE A 77 -10.14 -2.70 -3.90
C ILE A 77 -9.54 -1.71 -2.89
N GLY A 78 -9.00 -2.23 -1.79
CA GLY A 78 -8.45 -1.43 -0.70
C GLY A 78 -7.24 -0.62 -1.14
N ILE A 79 -6.25 -1.25 -1.79
CA ILE A 79 -5.05 -0.56 -2.25
C ILE A 79 -5.38 0.51 -3.30
N GLY A 80 -6.34 0.22 -4.20
CA GLY A 80 -6.80 1.17 -5.21
C GLY A 80 -7.49 2.39 -4.60
N VAL A 81 -8.45 2.18 -3.69
CA VAL A 81 -9.15 3.27 -2.99
C VAL A 81 -8.18 4.08 -2.13
N ALA A 82 -7.32 3.43 -1.36
CA ALA A 82 -6.31 4.11 -0.54
C ALA A 82 -5.38 4.97 -1.40
N SER A 83 -4.94 4.46 -2.56
CA SER A 83 -4.08 5.20 -3.49
C SER A 83 -4.76 6.43 -4.09
N ILE A 84 -6.03 6.31 -4.50
CA ILE A 84 -6.81 7.44 -5.00
C ILE A 84 -6.95 8.52 -3.93
N LEU A 85 -7.34 8.12 -2.71
CA LEU A 85 -7.49 9.07 -1.59
C LEU A 85 -6.17 9.72 -1.20
N THR A 86 -5.07 8.96 -1.21
CA THR A 86 -3.72 9.50 -0.96
C THR A 86 -3.32 10.53 -2.01
N GLY A 87 -3.65 10.30 -3.29
CA GLY A 87 -3.42 11.26 -4.37
C GLY A 87 -4.25 12.55 -4.27
N LEU A 88 -5.31 12.55 -3.47
CA LEU A 88 -6.16 13.72 -3.21
C LEU A 88 -5.81 14.42 -1.87
N ALA A 89 -4.81 13.93 -1.16
CA ALA A 89 -4.41 14.44 0.14
C ALA A 89 -3.92 15.90 0.06
N ARG A 90 -4.31 16.70 1.05
CA ARG A 90 -4.01 18.14 1.14
C ARG A 90 -3.06 18.48 2.28
N SER A 91 -2.68 17.50 3.08
CA SER A 91 -1.81 17.67 4.24
C SER A 91 -0.86 16.48 4.39
N LYS A 92 0.29 16.69 5.04
CA LYS A 92 1.26 15.63 5.35
C LYS A 92 0.63 14.48 6.15
N THR A 93 -0.29 14.82 7.05
CA THR A 93 -1.02 13.85 7.87
C THR A 93 -1.94 12.99 7.03
N GLU A 94 -2.70 13.58 6.08
CA GLU A 94 -3.52 12.82 5.14
C GLU A 94 -2.67 11.88 4.27
N ILE A 95 -1.50 12.34 3.82
CA ILE A 95 -0.54 11.49 3.09
C ILE A 95 -0.11 10.31 3.97
N ALA A 96 0.33 10.55 5.21
CA ALA A 96 0.77 9.48 6.11
C ALA A 96 -0.33 8.46 6.41
N ILE A 97 -1.57 8.92 6.61
CA ILE A 97 -2.74 8.04 6.78
C ILE A 97 -3.02 7.24 5.51
N GLY A 98 -2.95 7.89 4.34
CA GLY A 98 -3.10 7.23 3.06
C GLY A 98 -2.05 6.13 2.83
N LEU A 99 -0.78 6.43 3.11
CA LEU A 99 0.33 5.48 3.03
C LEU A 99 0.20 4.34 4.05
N PHE A 100 -0.31 4.62 5.25
CA PHE A 100 -0.66 3.58 6.22
C PHE A 100 -1.66 2.58 5.64
N PHE A 101 -2.76 3.06 5.04
CA PHE A 101 -3.76 2.17 4.44
C PHE A 101 -3.25 1.45 3.20
N ILE A 102 -2.43 2.11 2.36
CA ILE A 102 -1.73 1.44 1.26
C ILE A 102 -0.92 0.25 1.80
N GLY A 103 -0.08 0.49 2.81
CA GLY A 103 0.73 -0.57 3.44
C GLY A 103 -0.12 -1.67 4.08
N LEU A 104 -1.21 -1.30 4.75
CA LEU A 104 -2.13 -2.26 5.36
C LEU A 104 -2.77 -3.19 4.31
N PHE A 105 -3.25 -2.66 3.18
CA PHE A 105 -3.83 -3.49 2.13
C PHE A 105 -2.76 -4.29 1.38
N ALA A 106 -1.60 -3.68 1.10
CA ALA A 106 -0.44 -4.34 0.52
C ALA A 106 0.00 -5.57 1.35
N SER A 107 -0.10 -5.50 2.68
CA SER A 107 0.27 -6.60 3.59
C SER A 107 -0.46 -7.92 3.31
N ILE A 108 -1.62 -7.87 2.63
CA ILE A 108 -2.39 -9.05 2.24
C ILE A 108 -1.67 -9.86 1.16
N TYR A 109 -0.94 -9.19 0.26
CA TYR A 109 -0.17 -9.85 -0.79
C TYR A 109 1.22 -10.26 -0.31
N HIS A 110 1.73 -9.60 0.74
CA HIS A 110 3.04 -9.89 1.30
C HIS A 110 3.12 -11.36 1.78
N PRO A 111 4.23 -12.06 1.49
CA PRO A 111 4.43 -13.46 1.89
C PRO A 111 4.51 -13.66 3.40
#